data_AF-A0A522RMA6-F1
#
_entry.id   AF-A0A522RMA6-F1
#
_cell.length_a   1.000
_cell.length_b   1.000
_cell.length_c   1.000
_cell.angle_alpha   90.00
_cell.angle_beta   90.00
_cell.angle_gamma   90.00
#
_symmetry.space_group_name_H-M   'P 1'
#
loop_
_entity.id
_entity.type
_entity.pdbx_description
1 polymer ?
#
loop_
_entity_poly.entity_id
_entity_poly.type
_entity_poly.pdbx_seq_one_letter_code
_entity_poly.pdbx_strand_id
1 'polypeptide(L)'
;MTDNESDGRSWLRAIGIGIVVAVVAAAVMLALTKAGVSPFPKPPSLAFAETLLHHPIPLPVGLLFHVAYVTFWSVVFVRYFPRRNLRTALALAGVLWLVILIVFFPVVGWGLAGLHVSPKLIPASLLPHLLFGFLVWGLDKYLPRGAPTSSHAV
;
A
#
# COMPACT_ATOMS: atom_id res chain seq x y z
N MET A 1 14.75 20.79 -16.94
CA MET A 1 15.22 20.94 -15.55
C MET A 1 14.82 19.67 -14.81
N THR A 2 15.57 18.58 -14.99
CA THR A 2 15.35 17.32 -14.27
C THR A 2 16.52 17.18 -13.34
N ASP A 3 16.28 17.54 -12.09
CA ASP A 3 17.28 17.59 -11.05
C ASP A 3 17.92 16.21 -10.85
N ASN A 4 19.22 16.23 -10.53
CA ASN A 4 20.00 15.09 -10.09
C ASN A 4 19.32 14.43 -8.88
N GLU A 5 18.40 13.49 -9.10
CA GLU A 5 17.83 12.70 -8.03
C GLU A 5 18.94 11.81 -7.46
N SER A 6 19.19 11.90 -6.14
CA SER A 6 20.02 10.90 -5.47
C SER A 6 19.45 9.54 -5.83
N ASP A 7 20.25 8.64 -6.41
CA ASP A 7 19.74 7.41 -7.01
C ASP A 7 18.82 6.60 -6.06
N GLY A 8 19.09 6.65 -4.75
CA GLY A 8 18.23 6.05 -3.72
C GLY A 8 16.83 6.66 -3.55
N ARG A 9 16.47 7.77 -4.19
CA ARG A 9 15.15 8.43 -4.13
C ARG A 9 14.50 8.54 -5.52
N SER A 10 15.07 7.91 -6.54
CA SER A 10 14.59 8.04 -7.91
C SER A 10 13.11 7.68 -8.05
N TRP A 11 12.37 8.42 -8.87
CA TRP A 11 10.95 8.15 -9.15
C TRP A 11 10.70 6.71 -9.61
N LEU A 12 11.55 6.22 -10.52
CA LEU A 12 11.44 4.86 -11.05
C LEU A 12 11.56 3.81 -9.94
N ARG A 13 12.55 3.97 -9.04
CA ARG A 13 12.71 3.08 -7.88
C ARG A 13 11.49 3.14 -6.97
N ALA A 14 11.02 4.34 -6.64
CA ALA A 14 9.90 4.54 -5.72
C ALA A 14 8.60 3.92 -6.24
N ILE A 15 8.29 4.13 -7.52
CA ILE A 15 7.14 3.55 -8.21
C ILE A 15 7.31 2.02 -8.31
N GLY A 16 8.48 1.54 -8.71
CA GLY A 16 8.77 0.11 -8.83
C GLY A 16 8.60 -0.64 -7.51
N ILE A 17 9.13 -0.09 -6.41
CA ILE A 17 8.89 -0.62 -5.06
C ILE A 17 7.39 -0.66 -4.78
N GLY A 18 6.68 0.44 -5.01
CA GLY A 18 5.24 0.52 -4.76
C GLY A 18 4.41 -0.53 -5.50
N ILE A 19 4.68 -0.75 -6.79
CA ILE A 19 4.00 -1.76 -7.59
C ILE A 19 4.28 -3.16 -7.03
N VAL A 20 5.54 -3.48 -6.71
CA VAL A 20 5.90 -4.80 -6.14
C VAL A 20 5.18 -5.03 -4.81
N VAL A 21 5.19 -4.04 -3.91
CA VAL A 21 4.48 -4.12 -2.62
C VAL A 21 2.98 -4.35 -2.85
N ALA A 22 2.37 -3.61 -3.77
CA ALA A 22 0.95 -3.74 -4.07
C ALA A 22 0.59 -5.13 -4.62
N VAL A 23 1.38 -5.65 -5.55
CA VAL A 23 1.14 -6.98 -6.14
C VAL A 23 1.25 -8.07 -5.08
N VAL A 24 2.28 -8.03 -4.24
CA VAL A 24 2.47 -9.01 -3.15
C VAL A 24 1.31 -8.92 -2.14
N ALA A 25 0.94 -7.72 -1.71
CA ALA A 25 -0.17 -7.52 -0.78
C ALA A 25 -1.52 -8.00 -1.37
N ALA A 26 -1.79 -7.68 -2.64
CA ALA A 26 -2.98 -8.16 -3.34
C ALA A 26 -3.00 -9.69 -3.45
N ALA A 27 -1.87 -10.32 -3.78
CA ALA A 27 -1.77 -11.78 -3.86
C ALA A 27 -2.07 -12.44 -2.52
N VAL A 28 -1.50 -11.95 -1.42
CA VAL A 28 -1.77 -12.46 -0.06
C VAL A 28 -3.24 -12.31 0.30
N MET A 29 -3.83 -11.13 0.07
CA MET A 29 -5.24 -10.89 0.35
C MET A 29 -6.14 -11.83 -0.46
N LEU A 30 -5.91 -11.96 -1.76
CA LEU A 30 -6.70 -12.84 -2.63
C LEU A 30 -6.56 -14.32 -2.23
N ALA A 31 -5.37 -14.75 -1.80
CA ALA A 31 -5.15 -16.10 -1.29
C ALA A 31 -5.95 -16.36 0.00
N LEU A 32 -5.91 -15.43 0.97
CA LEU A 32 -6.66 -15.55 2.23
C LEU A 32 -8.18 -15.50 2.02
N THR A 33 -8.66 -14.70 1.07
CA THR A 33 -10.07 -14.69 0.68
C THR A 33 -10.48 -16.00 0.02
N LYS A 34 -9.68 -16.52 -0.92
CA LYS A 34 -9.94 -17.83 -1.56
C LYS A 34 -9.92 -18.98 -0.57
N ALA A 35 -9.10 -18.90 0.48
CA ALA A 35 -9.04 -19.88 1.56
C ALA A 35 -10.20 -19.76 2.56
N GLY A 36 -11.08 -18.76 2.45
CA GLY A 36 -12.20 -18.54 3.38
C GLY A 36 -11.78 -18.05 4.77
N VAL A 37 -10.51 -17.67 4.94
CA VAL A 37 -9.96 -17.22 6.24
C VAL A 37 -10.18 -15.72 6.45
N SER A 38 -10.33 -14.97 5.36
CA SER A 38 -10.54 -13.52 5.41
C SER A 38 -11.91 -13.17 6.03
N PRO A 39 -11.96 -12.35 7.09
CA PRO A 39 -13.23 -11.88 7.65
C PRO A 39 -13.86 -10.73 6.84
N PHE A 40 -13.19 -10.27 5.78
CA PHE A 40 -13.69 -9.20 4.93
C PHE A 40 -14.80 -9.70 4.00
N PRO A 41 -15.95 -8.99 3.91
CA PRO A 41 -17.03 -9.37 2.99
C PRO A 41 -16.60 -9.33 1.52
N LYS A 42 -15.73 -8.38 1.18
CA LYS A 42 -15.10 -8.23 -0.14
C LYS A 42 -13.76 -7.47 0.01
N PRO A 43 -12.88 -7.47 -1.01
CA PRO A 43 -11.64 -6.69 -0.96
C PRO A 43 -11.89 -5.21 -0.65
N PRO A 44 -11.19 -4.57 0.31
CA PRO A 44 -11.48 -3.19 0.71
C PRO A 44 -11.38 -2.15 -0.42
N SER A 45 -10.39 -2.29 -1.31
CA SER A 45 -10.23 -1.38 -2.45
C SER A 45 -11.35 -1.55 -3.49
N LEU A 46 -11.89 -2.76 -3.62
CA LEU A 46 -13.06 -3.03 -4.46
C LEU A 46 -14.31 -2.39 -3.85
N ALA A 47 -14.54 -2.61 -2.54
CA ALA A 47 -15.66 -1.97 -1.83
C ALA A 47 -15.61 -0.45 -1.96
N PHE A 48 -14.44 0.15 -1.76
CA PHE A 48 -14.28 1.60 -1.90
C PHE A 48 -14.58 2.10 -3.32
N ALA A 49 -14.09 1.40 -4.34
CA ALA A 49 -14.31 1.82 -5.71
C ALA A 49 -15.77 1.61 -6.16
N GLU A 50 -16.47 0.57 -5.70
CA GLU A 50 -17.93 0.43 -5.88
C GLU A 50 -18.70 1.54 -5.18
N THR A 51 -18.29 1.91 -3.95
CA THR A 51 -18.91 3.02 -3.21
C THR A 51 -18.71 4.34 -3.97
N LEU A 52 -17.51 4.62 -4.48
CA LEU A 52 -17.21 5.85 -5.20
C LEU A 52 -17.95 5.96 -6.54
N LEU A 53 -18.09 4.84 -7.25
CA LEU A 53 -18.72 4.78 -8.57
C LEU A 53 -20.23 4.46 -8.51
N HIS A 54 -20.77 4.25 -7.30
CA HIS A 54 -22.17 3.90 -7.04
C HIS A 54 -22.70 2.70 -7.85
N HIS A 55 -21.83 1.78 -8.27
CA HIS A 55 -22.23 0.58 -9.02
C HIS A 55 -21.21 -0.56 -8.83
N PRO A 56 -21.64 -1.83 -8.97
CA PRO A 56 -20.75 -2.99 -8.89
C PRO A 56 -19.71 -3.02 -10.02
N ILE A 57 -18.44 -2.88 -9.69
CA ILE A 57 -17.34 -2.89 -10.65
C ILE A 57 -16.57 -4.22 -10.64
N PRO A 58 -15.91 -4.59 -11.75
CA PRO A 58 -15.17 -5.84 -11.80
C PRO A 58 -13.90 -5.77 -10.93
N LEU A 59 -13.51 -6.91 -10.34
CA LEU A 59 -12.36 -7.04 -9.44
C LEU A 59 -11.07 -6.35 -9.94
N PRO A 60 -10.67 -6.44 -11.23
CA PRO A 60 -9.47 -5.78 -11.73
C PRO A 60 -9.46 -4.27 -11.48
N VAL A 61 -10.61 -3.59 -11.54
CA VAL A 61 -10.70 -2.16 -11.25
C VAL A 61 -10.41 -1.89 -9.78
N GLY A 62 -10.96 -2.70 -8.87
CA GLY A 62 -10.63 -2.64 -7.44
C GLY A 62 -9.15 -2.92 -7.16
N LEU A 63 -8.50 -3.80 -7.94
CA LEU A 63 -7.07 -4.06 -7.83
C LEU A 63 -6.23 -2.88 -8.36
N LEU A 64 -6.66 -2.21 -9.42
CA LEU A 64 -6.00 -1.00 -9.91
C LEU A 64 -6.04 0.13 -8.86
N PHE A 65 -7.18 0.32 -8.19
CA PHE A 65 -7.28 1.26 -7.05
C PHE A 65 -6.31 0.90 -5.92
N HIS A 66 -6.20 -0.40 -5.59
CA HIS A 66 -5.24 -0.88 -4.60
C HIS A 66 -3.80 -0.57 -5.01
N VAL A 67 -3.42 -0.88 -6.25
CA VAL A 67 -2.07 -0.64 -6.77
C VAL A 67 -1.74 0.84 -6.76
N ALA A 68 -2.66 1.69 -7.22
CA ALA A 68 -2.46 3.14 -7.20
C ALA A 68 -2.26 3.66 -5.76
N TYR A 69 -3.11 3.24 -4.83
CA TYR A 69 -3.05 3.70 -3.44
C TYR A 69 -1.78 3.23 -2.72
N VAL A 70 -1.43 1.95 -2.82
CA VAL A 70 -0.21 1.40 -2.21
C VAL A 70 1.03 2.02 -2.83
N THR A 71 1.06 2.17 -4.15
CA THR A 71 2.19 2.81 -4.86
C THR A 71 2.37 4.25 -4.43
N PHE A 72 1.28 5.01 -4.31
CA PHE A 72 1.31 6.39 -3.82
C PHE A 72 2.00 6.46 -2.45
N TRP A 73 1.60 5.64 -1.48
CA TRP A 73 2.20 5.68 -0.14
C TRP A 73 3.63 5.14 -0.09
N SER A 74 3.97 4.15 -0.93
CA SER A 74 5.37 3.72 -1.10
C SER A 74 6.24 4.84 -1.68
N VAL A 75 5.75 5.57 -2.67
CA VAL A 75 6.42 6.76 -3.21
C VAL A 75 6.62 7.80 -2.12
N VAL A 76 5.58 8.06 -1.32
CA VAL A 76 5.67 9.03 -0.22
C VAL A 76 6.77 8.65 0.77
N PHE A 77 6.83 7.38 1.15
CA PHE A 77 7.87 6.85 2.04
C PHE A 77 9.28 6.98 1.43
N VAL A 78 9.48 6.49 0.20
CA VAL A 78 10.81 6.46 -0.42
C VAL A 78 11.34 7.86 -0.71
N ARG A 79 10.47 8.78 -1.14
CA ARG A 79 10.88 10.10 -1.61
C ARG A 79 10.92 11.16 -0.54
N TYR A 80 9.91 11.22 0.33
CA TYR A 80 9.73 12.37 1.23
C TYR A 80 10.15 12.10 2.66
N PHE A 81 10.31 10.83 3.06
CA PHE A 81 10.74 10.57 4.43
C PHE A 81 12.25 10.86 4.58
N PRO A 82 12.66 11.65 5.59
CA PRO A 82 14.06 11.96 5.83
C PRO A 82 14.81 10.73 6.34
N ARG A 83 14.16 9.93 7.19
CA ARG A 83 14.65 8.65 7.71
C ARG A 83 13.77 7.53 7.16
N ARG A 84 14.40 6.55 6.50
CA ARG A 84 13.73 5.37 5.89
C ARG A 84 14.14 4.09 6.61
N ASN A 85 13.85 4.03 7.90
CA ASN A 85 14.13 2.87 8.74
C ASN A 85 12.83 2.11 9.06
N LEU A 86 12.97 0.95 9.70
CA LEU A 86 11.82 0.09 10.02
C LEU A 86 10.77 0.82 10.86
N ARG A 87 11.20 1.65 11.83
CA ARG A 87 10.28 2.41 12.70
C ARG A 87 9.42 3.37 11.87
N THR A 88 10.03 4.10 10.94
CA THR A 88 9.28 5.04 10.08
C THR A 88 8.34 4.34 9.12
N ALA A 89 8.69 3.14 8.63
CA ALA A 89 7.81 2.35 7.77
C ALA A 89 6.62 1.76 8.54
N LEU A 90 6.87 1.22 9.74
CA LEU A 90 5.82 0.73 10.63
C LEU A 90 4.94 1.86 11.16
N ALA A 91 5.49 3.06 11.39
CA ALA A 91 4.70 4.23 11.74
C ALA A 91 3.74 4.63 10.61
N LEU A 92 4.23 4.66 9.36
CA LEU A 92 3.37 4.90 8.20
C LEU A 92 2.29 3.80 8.06
N ALA A 93 2.66 2.53 8.20
CA ALA A 93 1.72 1.42 8.22
C ALA A 93 0.64 1.58 9.30
N GLY A 94 1.03 2.00 10.51
CA GLY A 94 0.11 2.28 11.61
C GLY A 94 -0.85 3.43 11.29
N VAL A 95 -0.36 4.52 10.68
CA VAL A 95 -1.22 5.62 10.23
C VAL A 95 -2.23 5.14 9.18
N LEU A 96 -1.78 4.40 8.17
CA LEU A 96 -2.66 3.86 7.14
C LEU A 96 -3.69 2.87 7.70
N TRP A 97 -3.29 2.08 8.70
CA TRP A 97 -4.20 1.22 9.44
C TRP A 97 -5.28 2.02 10.18
N LEU A 98 -4.92 3.12 10.83
CA LEU A 98 -5.92 4.01 11.43
C LEU A 98 -6.85 4.61 10.36
N VAL A 99 -6.30 5.03 9.22
CA VAL A 99 -7.08 5.58 8.10
C VAL A 99 -8.10 4.57 7.58
N ILE A 100 -7.74 3.27 7.45
CA ILE A 100 -8.74 2.28 7.02
C ILE A 100 -9.86 2.10 8.04
N LEU A 101 -9.55 2.15 9.35
CA LEU A 101 -10.52 1.98 10.42
C LEU A 101 -11.48 3.16 10.55
N ILE A 102 -10.99 4.39 10.39
CA ILE A 102 -11.75 5.62 10.68
C ILE A 102 -12.31 6.32 9.44
N VAL A 103 -11.76 6.03 8.25
CA VAL A 103 -12.20 6.64 6.99
C VAL A 103 -12.81 5.59 6.08
N PHE A 104 -12.02 4.63 5.61
CA PHE A 104 -12.49 3.71 4.56
C PHE A 104 -13.63 2.82 5.03
N PHE A 105 -13.53 2.18 6.20
CA PHE A 105 -14.59 1.32 6.71
C PHE A 105 -15.92 2.05 6.90
N PRO A 106 -15.97 3.24 7.54
CA PRO A 106 -17.19 4.05 7.55
C PRO A 106 -17.71 4.39 6.15
N VAL A 107 -16.84 4.85 5.25
CA VAL A 107 -17.24 5.25 3.89
C VAL A 107 -17.90 4.11 3.11
N VAL A 108 -17.37 2.89 3.22
CA VAL A 108 -17.95 1.71 2.53
C VAL A 108 -19.12 1.07 3.29
N GLY A 109 -19.59 1.69 4.37
CA GLY A 109 -20.74 1.23 5.15
C GLY A 109 -20.44 0.14 6.18
N TRP A 110 -19.17 -0.19 6.44
CA TRP A 110 -18.78 -1.20 7.44
C TRP A 110 -18.72 -0.65 8.88
N GLY A 111 -18.98 0.65 9.04
CA GLY A 111 -18.99 1.34 10.33
C GLY A 111 -17.58 1.63 10.86
N LEU A 112 -17.52 2.35 11.99
CA LEU A 112 -16.25 2.70 12.63
C LEU A 112 -15.50 1.42 13.03
N ALA A 113 -14.23 1.33 12.64
CA ALA A 113 -13.37 0.17 12.86
C ALA A 113 -13.93 -1.17 12.31
N GLY A 114 -14.92 -1.13 11.42
CA GLY A 114 -15.52 -2.32 10.80
C GLY A 114 -16.55 -3.03 11.68
N LEU A 115 -17.04 -2.37 12.73
CA LEU A 115 -17.89 -2.99 13.75
C LEU A 115 -19.30 -3.36 13.28
N HIS A 116 -19.80 -2.81 12.17
CA HIS A 116 -21.07 -3.29 11.58
C HIS A 116 -20.92 -4.68 10.93
N VAL A 117 -19.69 -5.10 10.62
CA VAL A 117 -19.40 -6.40 10.03
C VAL A 117 -18.90 -7.36 11.11
N SER A 118 -17.76 -7.05 11.74
CA SER A 118 -17.17 -7.87 12.79
C SER A 118 -15.99 -7.17 13.47
N PRO A 119 -15.82 -7.30 14.80
CA PRO A 119 -14.60 -6.87 15.49
C PRO A 119 -13.32 -7.51 14.94
N LYS A 120 -13.42 -8.65 14.26
CA LYS A 120 -12.28 -9.32 13.60
C LYS A 120 -11.64 -8.47 12.50
N LEU A 121 -12.35 -7.49 11.93
CA LEU A 121 -11.80 -6.60 10.90
C LEU A 121 -10.65 -5.73 11.42
N ILE A 122 -10.60 -5.45 12.73
CA ILE A 122 -9.55 -4.64 13.34
C ILE A 122 -8.17 -5.32 13.20
N PRO A 123 -7.94 -6.51 13.78
CA PRO A 123 -6.67 -7.22 13.60
C PRO A 123 -6.48 -7.71 12.16
N ALA A 124 -7.55 -8.11 11.45
CA ALA A 124 -7.43 -8.56 10.07
C ALA A 124 -6.98 -7.45 9.11
N SER A 125 -7.34 -6.20 9.37
CA SER A 125 -6.82 -5.05 8.62
C SER A 125 -5.42 -4.64 9.06
N LEU A 126 -5.01 -4.90 10.30
CA LEU A 126 -3.65 -4.59 10.75
C LEU A 126 -2.59 -5.40 9.98
N LEU A 127 -2.84 -6.69 9.76
CA LEU A 127 -1.90 -7.60 9.08
C LEU A 127 -1.40 -7.10 7.70
N PRO A 128 -2.26 -6.73 6.73
CA PRO A 128 -1.80 -6.22 5.45
C PRO A 128 -1.04 -4.88 5.58
N HIS A 129 -1.34 -4.05 6.59
CA HIS A 129 -0.60 -2.82 6.83
C HIS A 129 0.80 -3.11 7.40
N LEU A 130 0.94 -4.06 8.31
CA LEU A 130 2.24 -4.53 8.77
C LEU A 130 3.05 -5.12 7.61
N LEU A 131 2.42 -5.96 6.78
CA LEU A 131 3.04 -6.49 5.56
C LEU A 131 3.55 -5.36 4.65
N PHE A 132 2.72 -4.34 4.40
CA PHE A 132 3.15 -3.14 3.67
C PHE A 132 4.39 -2.50 4.30
N GLY A 133 4.38 -2.25 5.62
CA GLY A 133 5.49 -1.62 6.33
C GLY A 133 6.79 -2.41 6.24
N PHE A 134 6.74 -3.73 6.39
CA PHE A 134 7.90 -4.61 6.24
C PHE A 134 8.41 -4.65 4.81
N LEU A 135 7.51 -4.76 3.82
CA LEU A 135 7.89 -4.85 2.42
C LEU A 135 8.50 -3.54 1.91
N VAL A 136 7.88 -2.39 2.19
CA VAL A 136 8.39 -1.09 1.73
C VAL A 136 9.77 -0.79 2.35
N TRP A 137 9.95 -1.10 3.63
CA TRP A 137 11.25 -0.97 4.27
C TRP A 137 12.29 -1.93 3.70
N GLY A 138 11.93 -3.21 3.56
CA GLY A 138 12.83 -4.25 3.06
C GLY A 138 13.30 -3.95 1.65
N LEU A 139 12.37 -3.64 0.74
CA LEU A 139 12.71 -3.32 -0.65
C LEU A 139 13.52 -2.02 -0.76
N ASP A 140 13.16 -0.97 0.01
CA ASP A 140 13.96 0.28 0.01
C ASP A 140 15.39 0.06 0.52
N LYS A 141 15.56 -0.82 1.52
CA LYS A 141 16.85 -1.13 2.13
C LYS A 141 17.74 -2.03 1.28
N TYR A 142 17.16 -3.07 0.67
CA TYR A 142 17.94 -4.17 0.07
C TYR A 142 17.99 -4.15 -1.46
N LEU A 143 17.10 -3.41 -2.16
CA LEU A 143 17.24 -3.27 -3.61
C LEU A 143 18.47 -2.41 -3.96
N PRO A 144 19.28 -2.81 -4.96
CA PRO A 144 20.43 -2.02 -5.41
C PRO A 144 20.01 -0.60 -5.77
N ARG A 145 20.78 0.37 -5.29
CA ARG A 145 20.73 1.76 -5.75
C ARG A 145 21.56 1.79 -7.04
N GLY A 146 20.95 2.17 -8.17
CA GLY A 146 21.64 2.28 -9.45
C GLY A 146 22.96 3.04 -9.35
N ALA A 147 23.91 2.66 -10.20
CA ALA A 147 25.21 3.33 -10.25
C ALA A 147 25.02 4.80 -10.68
N PRO A 148 25.75 5.76 -10.09
CA PRO A 148 25.78 7.11 -10.62
C PRO A 148 26.25 7.06 -12.08
N THR A 149 25.45 7.57 -13.00
CA THR A 149 25.87 7.79 -14.39
C THR A 149 27.07 8.71 -14.38
N SER A 150 28.27 8.17 -14.61
CA SER A 150 29.47 8.93 -14.88
C SER A 150 29.22 9.74 -16.15
N SER A 151 28.94 11.04 -16.00
CA SER A 151 28.91 11.97 -17.12
C SER A 151 30.35 12.08 -17.64
N HIS A 152 30.69 11.31 -18.68
CA HIS A 152 31.87 11.60 -19.48
C HIS A 152 31.62 12.94 -20.18
N ALA A 153 32.21 13.99 -19.62
CA ALA A 153 32.41 15.25 -20.34
C ALA A 153 33.31 14.95 -21.55
N VAL A 154 32.81 15.28 -22.74
CA VAL A 154 33.58 15.46 -23.97
C VAL A 154 33.32 16.87 -24.44
#